data_AF-T1CYG7-F1
#
_entry.id   AF-T1CYG7-F1
#
_cell.length_a   1.000
_cell.length_b   1.000
_cell.length_c   1.000
_cell.angle_alpha   90.00
_cell.angle_beta   90.00
_cell.angle_gamma   90.00
#
_symmetry.space_group_name_H-M   'P 1'
#
loop_
_entity.id
_entity.type
_entity.pdbx_description
1 polymer ?
#
loop_
_entity_poly.entity_id
_entity_poly.type
_entity_poly.pdbx_seq_one_letter_code
_entity_poly.pdbx_strand_id
1 'polypeptide(L)'
;ILSWLKFNDIRLQLTVNISGENETPTIVNERVPSKEELARILRKASSRGRVAIAVMAFSGLRPESLGDYEGTDGLRLGDLKELKLSDETPV
;
A
#
# COMPACT_ATOMS: atom_id res chain seq x y z
N ILE A 1 29.34 12.90 30.73
CA ILE A 1 30.14 11.82 30.10
C ILE A 1 29.92 11.77 28.58
N LEU A 2 28.71 11.52 28.07
CA LEU A 2 28.44 11.50 26.61
C LEU A 2 28.84 12.78 25.87
N SER A 3 28.54 13.95 26.45
CA SER A 3 28.92 15.26 25.89
C SER A 3 30.45 15.46 25.83
N TRP A 4 31.17 15.05 26.89
CA TRP A 4 32.64 15.14 26.94
C TRP A 4 33.30 14.19 25.94
N LEU A 5 32.79 12.97 25.78
CA LEU A 5 33.29 12.00 24.80
C LEU A 5 33.07 12.47 23.36
N LYS A 6 31.88 13.01 23.05
CA LYS A 6 31.61 13.67 21.75
C LYS A 6 32.55 14.83 21.48
N PHE A 7 32.80 15.66 22.49
CA PHE A 7 33.72 16.80 22.39
C PHE A 7 35.17 16.38 22.11
N ASN A 8 35.58 15.19 22.58
CA ASN A 8 36.92 14.62 22.36
C ASN A 8 36.97 13.63 21.18
N ASP A 9 35.94 13.59 20.33
CA ASP A 9 35.81 12.70 19.17
C ASP A 9 35.95 11.19 19.50
N ILE A 10 35.67 10.82 20.75
CA ILE A 10 35.67 9.42 21.21
C ILE A 10 34.29 8.82 20.91
N ARG A 11 34.23 7.94 19.91
CA ARG A 11 33.02 7.22 19.54
C ARG A 11 32.74 6.09 20.54
N LEU A 12 31.79 6.32 21.45
CA LEU A 12 31.29 5.29 22.34
C LEU A 12 30.31 4.38 21.57
N GLN A 13 30.79 3.23 21.08
CA GLN A 13 29.93 2.18 20.53
C GLN A 13 29.39 1.31 21.66
N LEU A 14 28.27 1.71 22.25
CA LEU A 14 27.52 0.85 23.17
C LEU A 14 26.78 -0.20 22.35
N THR A 15 27.31 -1.41 22.27
CA THR A 15 26.57 -2.56 21.75
C THR A 15 25.56 -2.97 22.82
N VAL A 16 24.38 -2.34 22.81
CA VAL A 16 23.27 -2.75 23.66
C VAL A 16 22.50 -3.84 22.91
N ASN A 17 22.49 -5.05 23.45
CA ASN A 17 21.65 -6.13 22.91
C ASN A 17 20.21 -5.90 23.39
N ILE A 18 19.41 -5.22 22.56
CA ILE A 18 17.99 -5.01 22.82
C ILE A 18 17.22 -6.15 22.14
N SER A 19 16.65 -7.03 22.96
CA SER A 19 15.80 -8.12 22.45
C SER A 19 14.61 -7.54 21.69
N GLY A 20 14.38 -8.00 20.46
CA GLY A 20 13.23 -7.60 19.66
C GLY A 20 13.32 -6.20 19.04
N GLU A 21 14.51 -5.58 18.94
CA GLU A 21 14.67 -4.22 18.37
C GLU A 21 14.16 -4.07 16.92
N ASN A 22 14.15 -5.18 16.16
CA ASN A 22 13.68 -5.23 14.78
C ASN A 22 12.25 -5.79 14.66
N GLU A 23 11.59 -6.08 15.79
CA GLU A 23 10.21 -6.55 15.78
C GLU A 23 9.26 -5.39 15.47
N THR A 24 8.26 -5.67 14.64
CA THR A 24 7.18 -4.74 14.29
C THR A 24 5.87 -5.26 14.90
N PRO A 25 5.66 -5.07 16.22
CA PRO A 25 4.59 -5.73 16.97
C PRO A 25 3.19 -5.37 16.49
N THR A 26 3.02 -4.24 15.80
CA THR A 26 1.72 -3.80 15.25
C THR A 26 1.25 -4.62 14.05
N ILE A 27 2.17 -5.22 13.28
CA ILE A 27 1.87 -5.98 12.05
C ILE A 27 2.16 -7.47 12.18
N VAL A 28 2.61 -7.92 13.35
CA VAL A 28 2.97 -9.33 13.60
C VAL A 28 1.84 -10.31 13.32
N ASN A 29 0.59 -9.88 13.49
CA ASN A 29 -0.61 -10.68 13.24
C ASN A 29 -1.41 -10.20 12.02
N GLU A 30 -0.80 -9.38 11.15
CA GLU A 30 -1.47 -8.92 9.94
C GLU A 30 -1.71 -10.11 9.00
N ARG A 31 -2.93 -10.21 8.47
CA ARG A 31 -3.33 -11.28 7.55
C ARG A 31 -4.10 -10.70 6.38
N VAL A 32 -4.08 -11.45 5.27
CA VAL A 32 -4.95 -11.14 4.14
C VAL A 32 -6.43 -11.40 4.49
N PRO A 33 -7.36 -10.61 3.95
CA PRO A 33 -8.79 -10.85 4.13
C PRO A 33 -9.24 -12.21 3.58
N SER A 34 -10.24 -12.83 4.22
CA SER A 34 -10.92 -14.02 3.69
C SER A 34 -11.82 -13.65 2.51
N LYS A 35 -12.31 -14.64 1.76
CA LYS A 35 -13.25 -14.42 0.64
C LYS A 35 -14.55 -13.76 1.12
N GLU A 36 -15.06 -14.17 2.28
CA GLU A 36 -16.29 -13.64 2.89
C GLU A 36 -16.09 -12.18 3.34
N GLU A 37 -14.92 -11.87 3.90
CA GLU A 37 -14.55 -10.52 4.32
C GLU A 37 -14.41 -9.59 3.10
N LEU A 38 -13.70 -10.04 2.06
CA LEU A 38 -13.58 -9.30 0.79
C LEU A 38 -14.96 -9.01 0.19
N ALA A 39 -15.87 -10.00 0.20
CA ALA A 39 -17.23 -9.83 -0.29
C ALA A 39 -18.02 -8.78 0.53
N ARG A 40 -17.82 -8.71 1.85
CA ARG A 40 -18.42 -7.67 2.71
C ARG A 40 -17.88 -6.28 2.37
N ILE A 41 -16.57 -6.15 2.15
CA ILE A 41 -15.93 -4.88 1.79
C ILE A 41 -16.47 -4.39 0.44
N LEU A 42 -16.52 -5.26 -0.57
CA LEU A 42 -17.06 -4.94 -1.91
C LEU A 42 -18.50 -4.42 -1.85
N ARG A 43 -19.35 -5.02 -1.02
CA ARG A 43 -20.75 -4.57 -0.85
C ARG A 43 -20.87 -3.18 -0.21
N LYS A 44 -19.93 -2.78 0.63
CA LYS A 44 -19.95 -1.49 1.32
C LYS A 44 -19.27 -0.37 0.53
N ALA A 45 -18.40 -0.72 -0.41
CA ALA A 45 -17.63 0.24 -1.20
C ALA A 45 -18.48 1.03 -2.21
N SER A 46 -18.03 2.26 -2.51
CA SER A 46 -18.52 3.08 -3.63
C SER A 46 -18.25 2.40 -4.98
N SER A 47 -18.87 2.87 -6.06
CA SER A 47 -18.62 2.34 -7.41
C SER A 47 -17.13 2.34 -7.76
N ARG A 48 -16.45 3.49 -7.58
CA ARG A 48 -15.01 3.62 -7.78
C ARG A 48 -14.19 2.73 -6.84
N GLY A 49 -14.59 2.65 -5.57
CA GLY A 49 -13.93 1.79 -4.58
C GLY A 49 -14.00 0.31 -4.95
N ARG A 50 -15.14 -0.17 -5.46
CA ARG A 50 -15.29 -1.56 -5.91
C ARG A 50 -14.33 -1.89 -7.04
N VAL A 51 -14.15 -0.99 -8.01
CA VAL A 51 -13.20 -1.18 -9.11
C VAL A 51 -11.78 -1.27 -8.56
N ALA A 52 -11.37 -0.32 -7.69
CA ALA A 52 -10.04 -0.33 -7.08
C ALA A 52 -9.77 -1.62 -6.29
N ILE A 53 -10.73 -2.05 -5.45
CA ILE A 53 -10.62 -3.30 -4.69
C ILE A 53 -10.50 -4.51 -5.62
N ALA A 54 -11.33 -4.58 -6.66
CA ALA A 54 -11.32 -5.72 -7.59
C ALA A 54 -9.98 -5.82 -8.32
N VAL A 55 -9.43 -4.71 -8.78
CA VAL A 55 -8.14 -4.68 -9.44
C VAL A 55 -7.02 -5.13 -8.47
N MET A 56 -6.98 -4.61 -7.24
CA MET A 56 -5.99 -5.07 -6.26
C MET A 56 -6.14 -6.56 -5.90
N ALA A 57 -7.37 -7.01 -5.61
CA ALA A 57 -7.62 -8.36 -5.10
C ALA A 57 -7.48 -9.45 -6.17
N PHE A 58 -7.80 -9.16 -7.43
CA PHE A 58 -7.85 -10.18 -8.49
C PHE A 58 -6.72 -10.10 -9.50
N SER A 59 -6.05 -8.96 -9.66
CA SER A 59 -4.86 -8.85 -10.52
C SER A 59 -3.56 -8.56 -9.77
N GLY A 60 -3.62 -8.32 -8.46
CA GLY A 60 -2.43 -8.08 -7.63
C GLY A 60 -1.74 -6.75 -7.90
N LEU A 61 -2.44 -5.77 -8.48
CA LEU A 61 -1.87 -4.43 -8.66
C LEU A 61 -1.67 -3.76 -7.30
N ARG A 62 -0.57 -3.01 -7.20
CA ARG A 62 -0.28 -2.19 -6.02
C ARG A 62 -1.14 -0.92 -6.03
N PRO A 63 -1.53 -0.38 -4.87
CA PRO A 63 -2.30 0.86 -4.80
C PRO A 63 -1.67 2.01 -5.60
N GLU A 64 -0.34 2.12 -5.58
CA GLU A 64 0.42 3.15 -6.29
C GLU A 64 0.36 2.99 -7.82
N SER A 65 0.03 1.81 -8.32
CA SER A 65 -0.21 1.57 -9.76
C SER A 65 -1.62 1.99 -10.19
N LEU A 66 -2.59 2.00 -9.26
CA LEU A 66 -3.94 2.48 -9.55
C LEU A 66 -3.98 3.99 -9.69
N GLY A 67 -3.21 4.71 -8.87
CA GLY A 67 -2.96 6.12 -9.07
C GLY A 67 -2.26 6.80 -7.90
N ASP A 68 -2.02 8.11 -8.06
CA ASP A 68 -1.45 8.97 -7.04
C ASP A 68 -2.51 9.48 -6.04
N TYR A 69 -2.04 10.16 -5.00
CA TYR A 69 -2.89 10.72 -3.96
C TYR A 69 -3.92 11.73 -4.50
N GLU A 70 -3.52 12.51 -5.51
CA GLU A 70 -4.37 13.52 -6.16
C GLU A 70 -5.32 12.91 -7.21
N GLY A 71 -5.11 11.66 -7.63
CA GLY A 71 -5.86 11.00 -8.69
C GLY A 71 -5.61 11.57 -10.09
N THR A 72 -4.45 12.21 -10.30
CA THR A 72 -4.04 12.82 -11.58
C THR A 72 -3.28 11.86 -12.50
N ASP A 73 -2.66 10.84 -11.91
CA ASP A 73 -1.91 9.82 -12.64
C ASP A 73 -2.25 8.41 -12.13
N GLY A 74 -2.00 7.38 -12.94
CA GLY A 74 -2.34 6.00 -12.64
C GLY A 74 -2.90 5.20 -13.81
N LEU A 75 -3.52 4.06 -13.50
CA LEU A 75 -4.12 3.15 -14.47
C LEU A 75 -5.29 3.81 -15.21
N ARG A 76 -5.22 3.84 -16.54
CA ARG A 76 -6.23 4.42 -17.42
C ARG A 76 -7.00 3.32 -18.14
N LEU A 77 -8.22 3.66 -18.57
CA LEU A 77 -9.05 2.75 -19.38
C LEU A 77 -8.33 2.29 -20.67
N GLY A 78 -7.53 3.16 -21.28
CA GLY A 78 -6.76 2.83 -22.48
C GLY A 78 -5.62 1.82 -22.27
N ASP A 79 -5.23 1.54 -21.02
CA ASP A 79 -4.19 0.54 -20.72
C ASP A 79 -4.71 -0.90 -20.85
N LEU A 80 -6.05 -1.07 -20.85
CA LEU A 80 -6.69 -2.36 -21.04
C LEU A 80 -6.74 -2.69 -22.54
N LYS A 81 -5.88 -3.62 -22.99
CA LYS A 81 -5.79 -4.03 -24.41
C LYS A 81 -7.14 -4.48 -25.01
N GLU A 82 -8.01 -5.06 -24.20
CA GLU A 82 -9.32 -5.56 -24.60
C GLU A 82 -10.36 -4.42 -24.74
N LEU A 83 -10.09 -3.24 -24.17
CA LEU A 83 -11.02 -2.11 -24.17
C LEU A 83 -10.81 -1.25 -25.41
N LYS A 84 -11.85 -1.10 -26.22
CA LYS A 84 -11.88 -0.13 -27.32
C LYS A 84 -12.63 1.11 -26.86
N LEU A 85 -11.94 2.24 -26.83
CA LEU A 85 -12.57 3.55 -26.61
C LEU A 85 -13.13 4.03 -27.95
N SER A 86 -14.45 4.09 -28.06
CA SER A 86 -15.14 4.75 -29.17
C SER A 86 -15.60 6.13 -28.73
N ASP A 87 -15.43 7.13 -29.58
CA ASP A 87 -15.90 8.51 -29.33
C ASP A 87 -17.44 8.65 -29.45
N GLU A 88 -18.12 7.58 -29.87
CA GLU A 88 -19.57 7.53 -30.01
C GLU A 88 -20.22 7.04 -28.71
N THR A 89 -20.90 7.96 -28.00
CA THR A 89 -21.75 7.62 -26.86
C THR A 89 -22.94 6.79 -27.36
N PRO A 90 -23.19 5.58 -26.84
CA PRO A 90 -24.44 4.89 -27.13
C PRO A 90 -25.58 5.67 -26.44
N VAL A 91 -26.50 6.17 -27.26
CA VAL A 91 -27.73 6.87 -26.87
C VAL A 91 -28.67 5.93 -26.11
#